data_AF-A0A972TRX4-F1
#
_entry.id   AF-A0A972TRX4-F1
#
_cell.length_a   1.000
_cell.length_b   1.000
_cell.length_c   1.000
_cell.angle_alpha   90.00
_cell.angle_beta   90.00
_cell.angle_gamma   90.00
#
_symmetry.space_group_name_H-M   'P 1'
#
loop_
_entity.id
_entity.type
_entity.pdbx_description
1 polymer ?
#
loop_
_entity_poly.entity_id
_entity_poly.type
_entity_poly.pdbx_seq_one_letter_code
_entity_poly.pdbx_strand_id
1 'polypeptide(L)' 'MPDTSKIINGKKFMWDFVIYESKKEAQDLMQKFKDDGFEVELIEEENKYLLYTRRVVTEIVVEGEAPV' A
#
# COMPACT_ATOMS: atom_id res chain seq x y z
N MET A 1 2.51 -17.24 -6.91
CA MET A 1 3.11 -16.22 -6.03
C MET A 1 2.70 -14.87 -6.57
N PRO A 2 2.13 -13.98 -5.74
CA PRO A 2 1.71 -12.66 -6.19
C PRO A 2 2.89 -11.80 -6.67
N ASP A 3 2.61 -10.84 -7.53
CA ASP A 3 3.58 -9.84 -7.94
C ASP A 3 4.00 -8.99 -6.73
N THR A 4 5.28 -8.68 -6.58
CA THR A 4 5.79 -7.83 -5.48
C THR A 4 5.31 -6.38 -5.59
N SER A 5 4.85 -5.96 -6.77
CA SER A 5 4.26 -4.65 -7.00
C SER A 5 3.27 -4.68 -8.14
N LYS A 6 2.27 -3.80 -8.10
CA LYS A 6 1.30 -3.61 -9.18
C LYS A 6 1.17 -2.11 -9.52
N ILE A 7 0.87 -1.82 -10.78
CA ILE A 7 0.51 -0.46 -11.22
C ILE A 7 -1.01 -0.37 -11.25
N ILE A 8 -1.58 0.47 -10.41
CA ILE A 8 -3.03 0.65 -10.26
C ILE A 8 -3.31 2.14 -10.46
N ASN A 9 -4.14 2.49 -11.45
CA ASN A 9 -4.44 3.88 -11.82
C ASN A 9 -3.18 4.73 -12.04
N GLY A 10 -2.15 4.15 -12.68
CA GLY A 10 -0.88 4.82 -12.95
C GLY A 10 0.05 4.99 -11.74
N LYS A 11 -0.35 4.54 -10.54
CA LYS A 11 0.46 4.59 -9.32
C LYS A 11 1.03 3.20 -9.02
N LYS A 12 2.27 3.16 -8.53
CA LYS A 12 2.91 1.92 -8.08
C LYS A 12 2.53 1.63 -6.63
N PHE A 13 2.01 0.43 -6.40
CA PHE A 13 1.74 -0.12 -5.08
C PHE A 13 2.62 -1.34 -4.83
N MET A 14 3.05 -1.51 -3.59
CA MET A 14 3.88 -2.62 -3.14
C MET A 14 3.02 -3.61 -2.37
N TRP A 15 3.20 -4.90 -2.64
CA TRP A 15 2.58 -5.93 -1.81
C TRP A 15 3.23 -5.94 -0.42
N ASP A 16 2.43 -6.14 0.62
CA ASP A 16 2.90 -6.28 2.01
C ASP A 16 3.51 -7.66 2.33
N PHE A 17 3.60 -8.55 1.33
CA PHE A 17 4.09 -9.93 1.45
C PHE A 17 3.23 -10.85 2.31
N VAL A 18 2.00 -10.45 2.64
CA VAL A 18 1.07 -11.27 3.41
C VAL A 18 -0.08 -11.75 2.51
N ILE A 19 -0.43 -13.02 2.65
CA ILE A 19 -1.61 -13.62 2.04
C ILE A 19 -2.63 -13.81 3.15
N TYR A 20 -3.75 -13.09 3.07
CA TYR A 20 -4.82 -13.20 4.04
C TYR A 20 -5.85 -14.23 3.57
N GLU A 21 -6.27 -15.11 4.47
CA GLU A 21 -7.30 -16.13 4.20
C GLU A 21 -8.72 -15.58 4.36
N SER A 22 -8.86 -14.47 5.09
CA SER A 22 -10.14 -13.85 5.42
C SER A 22 -10.20 -12.41 4.94
N LYS A 23 -11.31 -12.06 4.28
CA LYS A 23 -11.59 -10.68 3.86
C LYS A 23 -11.58 -9.72 5.03
N LYS A 24 -12.11 -10.16 6.18
CA LYS A 24 -12.21 -9.33 7.39
C LYS A 24 -10.83 -8.96 7.92
N GLU A 25 -9.91 -9.92 7.97
CA GLU A 25 -8.53 -9.69 8.43
C GLU A 25 -7.82 -8.67 7.52
N ALA A 26 -7.95 -8.84 6.20
CA ALA A 26 -7.38 -7.92 5.24
C ALA A 26 -8.00 -6.51 5.34
N GLN A 27 -9.31 -6.41 5.59
CA GLN A 27 -10.00 -5.13 5.78
C GLN A 27 -9.57 -4.41 7.07
N ASP A 28 -9.40 -5.14 8.17
CA ASP A 28 -8.96 -4.57 9.44
C ASP A 28 -7.53 -3.99 9.31
N LEU A 29 -6.63 -4.67 8.58
CA LEU A 29 -5.29 -4.13 8.30
C LEU A 29 -5.30 -3.00 7.26
N MET A 30 -6.15 -3.09 6.24
CA MET A 30 -6.34 -2.02 5.26
C MET A 30 -6.69 -0.70 5.95
N GLN A 31 -7.54 -0.73 6.97
CA GLN A 31 -7.92 0.48 7.71
C GLN A 31 -6.73 1.07 8.48
N LYS A 32 -5.93 0.23 9.16
CA LYS A 32 -4.72 0.69 9.86
C LYS A 32 -3.73 1.38 8.93
N PHE A 33 -3.46 0.78 7.77
CA PHE A 33 -2.57 1.40 6.79
C PHE A 33 -3.10 2.74 6.28
N LYS A 34 -4.41 2.87 6.07
CA LYS A 34 -5.02 4.15 5.69
C LYS A 34 -4.83 5.21 6.77
N ASP A 35 -5.02 4.83 8.04
CA ASP A 35 -4.82 5.72 9.19
C ASP A 35 -3.34 6.16 9.31
N ASP A 36 -2.40 5.29 8.90
CA ASP A 36 -0.95 5.56 8.84
C ASP A 36 -0.53 6.37 7.59
N GLY A 37 -1.48 6.85 6.78
CA GLY A 37 -1.20 7.68 5.61
C GLY A 37 -0.82 6.92 4.34
N PHE A 38 -1.27 5.67 4.21
CA PHE A 38 -1.10 4.89 2.98
C PHE A 38 -2.38 4.88 2.14
N GLU A 39 -2.22 4.90 0.81
CA GLU A 39 -3.22 4.38 -0.12
C GLU A 39 -3.11 2.85 -0.11
N VAL A 40 -4.25 2.15 -0.09
CA VAL A 40 -4.30 0.69 -0.02
C VAL A 40 -5.33 0.14 -1.00
N GLU A 41 -4.91 -0.86 -1.77
CA GLU A 41 -5.73 -1.62 -2.70
C GLU A 41 -5.83 -3.07 -2.23
N LEU A 42 -7.06 -3.56 -2.08
CA LEU A 42 -7.37 -4.94 -1.71
C LEU A 42 -7.66 -5.73 -2.99
N ILE A 43 -6.85 -6.74 -3.28
CA ILE A 43 -7.03 -7.61 -4.45
C ILE A 43 -7.41 -9.01 -3.95
N GLU A 44 -8.44 -9.59 -4.56
CA GLU A 44 -8.88 -10.95 -4.30
C GLU A 44 -8.41 -11.86 -5.45
N GLU A 45 -7.58 -12.87 -5.13
CA GLU A 45 -7.06 -13.86 -6.07
C GLU A 45 -7.23 -15.26 -5.46
N GLU A 46 -7.90 -16.19 -6.16
CA GLU A 46 -8.07 -17.59 -5.71
C GLU A 46 -8.63 -17.75 -4.27
N ASN A 47 -9.60 -16.92 -3.88
CA ASN A 47 -10.13 -16.82 -2.50
C ASN A 47 -9.12 -16.37 -1.44
N LYS A 48 -7.97 -15.81 -1.85
CA LYS A 48 -7.01 -15.13 -0.99
C LYS A 48 -7.16 -13.63 -1.16
N TYR A 49 -6.76 -12.90 -0.11
CA TYR A 49 -6.79 -11.45 -0.10
C TYR A 49 -5.38 -10.91 0.04
N LEU A 50 -5.03 -9.96 -0.82
CA LEU A 50 -3.71 -9.34 -0.91
C LEU A 50 -3.86 -7.83 -0.70
N LEU A 51 -2.98 -7.23 0.10
CA LEU A 51 -2.93 -5.79 0.29
C LEU A 51 -1.75 -5.18 -0.45
N TYR A 52 -2.07 -4.26 -1.35
CA TYR A 52 -1.09 -3.46 -2.07
C TYR A 52 -1.11 -2.05 -1.49
N THR A 53 0.01 -1.58 -0.95
CA THR A 53 0.12 -0.30 -0.24
C THR A 53 1.04 0.69 -0.95
N ARG A 54 0.76 1.98 -0.75
CA ARG A 54 1.58 3.10 -1.24
C ARG A 54 1.54 4.23 -0.21
N ARG A 55 2.69 4.65 0.31
CA ARG A 55 2.76 5.78 1.25
C ARG A 55 2.44 7.09 0.53
N VAL A 56 1.54 7.89 1.11
CA VAL A 56 1.25 9.24 0.62
C VAL A 56 2.16 10.22 1.37
N VAL A 57 3.06 10.86 0.64
CA VAL A 57 3.89 11.94 1.21
C VAL A 57 3.10 13.24 1.12
N THR A 58 2.62 13.73 2.26
CA THR A 58 1.84 14.98 2.35
C THR A 58 2.71 16.20 2.56
N GLU A 59 3.89 16.04 3.17
CA GLU A 59 4.84 17.13 3.46
C GLU A 59 6.23 16.77 2.95
N ILE A 60 6.86 17.72 2.26
CA ILE A 60 8.25 17.67 1.85
C ILE A 60 9.02 18.68 2.71
N VAL A 61 9.73 18.19 3.72
CA VAL A 61 10.71 19.00 4.46
C VAL A 61 12.00 18.99 3.65
N VAL A 62 12.31 20.10 3.00
CA VAL A 62 13.59 20.30 2.31
C VAL A 62 14.52 21.00 3.29
N GLU A 63 15.44 20.26 3.91
CA GLU A 63 16.54 20.84 4.68
C GLU A 63 17.76 21.01 3.77
N GLY A 64 18.11 22.27 3.48
CA GLY A 64 19.31 22.65 2.73
C GLY A 64 19.09 23.94 1.93
N GLU A 65 19.95 24.95 2.14
CA GLU A 65 20.05 26.06 1.19
C GLU A 65 20.50 25.52 -0.16
N ALA A 66 19.89 26.02 -1.25
CA ALA A 66 20.35 25.72 -2.60
C ALA A 66 21.85 26.07 -2.71
N PRO A 67 22.69 25.21 -3.29
CA PRO A 67 24.08 25.55 -3.52
C PRO A 67 24.13 26.83 -4.39
N VAL A 68 24.89 27.82 -3.91
CA VAL A 68 25.13 29.12 -4.58
C VAL A 68 25.85 28.96 -5.91
#